data_AF-A0A132PCU2-F1
#
_entry.id   AF-A0A132PCU2-F1
#
_cell.length_a   1.000
_cell.length_b   1.000
_cell.length_c   1.000
_cell.angle_alpha   90.00
_cell.angle_beta   90.00
_cell.angle_gamma   90.00
#
_symmetry.space_group_name_H-M   'P 1'
#
loop_
_entity.id
_entity.type
_entity.pdbx_description
1 polymer ?
#
loop_
_entity_poly.entity_id
_entity_poly.type
_entity_poly.pdbx_seq_one_letter_code
_entity_poly.pdbx_strand_id
1 'polypeptide(L)'
;MAATKPNLFQYIAYSYGKRLPDSMRDWVAHDLADHGAIRRHMIRMAIPPLFVLAPFWLLPASLYVHIEMTVPIYIWALLMALALNKVWRRHRLAQHNLDPNLVDEIKYKKEAHIHEDYIRRFGPRPQEAKYQQNSSPF
;
A
#
# COMPACT_ATOMS: atom_id res chain seq x y z
N MET A 1 5.44 -15.12 -25.88
CA MET A 1 4.42 -14.35 -25.12
C MET A 1 5.10 -13.78 -23.89
N ALA A 2 5.03 -12.47 -23.67
CA ALA A 2 5.64 -11.88 -22.47
C ALA A 2 4.90 -12.37 -21.21
N ALA A 3 5.62 -12.72 -20.16
CA ALA A 3 5.01 -13.16 -18.91
C ALA A 3 4.24 -11.99 -18.27
N THR A 4 2.96 -12.21 -18.00
CA THR A 4 2.03 -11.22 -17.40
C THR A 4 2.00 -11.27 -15.87
N LYS A 5 2.72 -12.22 -15.25
CA LYS A 5 2.81 -12.39 -13.80
C LYS A 5 4.28 -12.51 -13.36
N PRO A 6 4.65 -11.92 -12.21
CA PRO A 6 6.00 -12.04 -11.68
C PRO A 6 6.28 -13.45 -11.16
N ASN A 7 7.52 -13.91 -11.32
CA ASN A 7 8.00 -15.10 -10.61
C ASN A 7 8.26 -14.80 -9.12
N LEU A 8 8.58 -15.82 -8.32
CA LEU A 8 8.78 -15.66 -6.87
C LEU A 8 9.86 -14.64 -6.52
N PHE A 9 11.02 -14.69 -7.18
CA PHE A 9 12.12 -13.77 -6.93
C PHE A 9 11.80 -12.34 -7.37
N GLN A 10 11.14 -12.18 -8.52
CA GLN A 10 10.64 -10.91 -9.01
C GLN A 10 9.61 -10.32 -8.04
N TYR A 11 8.72 -11.14 -7.48
CA TYR A 11 7.73 -10.73 -6.49
C TYR A 11 8.38 -10.27 -5.18
N ILE A 12 9.38 -10.99 -4.69
CA ILE A 12 10.12 -10.61 -3.48
C ILE A 12 10.89 -9.31 -3.72
N ALA A 13 11.68 -9.23 -4.80
CA ALA A 13 12.41 -8.02 -5.13
C ALA A 13 11.47 -6.83 -5.36
N TYR A 14 10.33 -7.05 -6.02
CA TYR A 14 9.28 -6.05 -6.19
C TYR A 14 8.73 -5.59 -4.84
N SER A 15 8.43 -6.50 -3.91
CA SER A 15 7.86 -6.17 -2.60
C SER A 15 8.74 -5.19 -1.82
N TYR A 16 10.06 -5.27 -2.01
CA TYR A 16 11.04 -4.44 -1.31
C TYR A 16 11.66 -3.31 -2.16
N GLY A 17 11.08 -2.98 -3.33
CA GLY A 17 11.39 -1.73 -4.04
C GLY A 17 11.85 -1.87 -5.49
N LYS A 18 12.11 -3.09 -5.98
CA LYS A 18 12.51 -3.28 -7.38
C LYS A 18 11.35 -3.02 -8.33
N ARG A 19 11.60 -2.27 -9.40
CA ARG A 19 10.64 -2.08 -10.50
C ARG A 19 10.52 -3.38 -11.31
N LEU A 20 9.29 -3.83 -11.53
CA LEU A 20 8.96 -4.91 -12.48
C LEU A 20 9.00 -4.44 -13.95
N PRO A 21 9.23 -5.34 -14.92
CA PRO A 21 9.19 -5.01 -16.34
C PRO A 21 7.82 -4.45 -16.77
N ASP A 22 7.81 -3.64 -17.82
CA ASP A 22 6.59 -2.97 -18.31
C ASP A 22 5.52 -3.95 -18.81
N SER A 23 5.90 -5.18 -19.18
CA SER A 23 4.95 -6.25 -19.55
C SER A 23 4.04 -6.70 -18.39
N MET A 24 4.36 -6.32 -17.14
CA MET A 24 3.62 -6.69 -15.93
C MET A 24 2.88 -5.50 -15.30
N ARG A 25 2.71 -4.38 -16.04
CA ARG A 25 2.05 -3.17 -15.52
C ARG A 25 0.62 -3.43 -15.04
N ASP A 26 -0.15 -4.26 -15.76
CA ASP A 26 -1.51 -4.61 -15.36
C ASP A 26 -1.53 -5.36 -14.03
N TRP A 27 -0.59 -6.29 -13.84
CA TRP A 27 -0.45 -7.00 -12.58
C TRP A 27 -0.10 -6.05 -11.43
N VAL A 28 0.78 -5.07 -11.66
CA VAL A 28 1.13 -4.04 -10.68
C VAL A 28 -0.08 -3.15 -10.36
N ALA A 29 -0.85 -2.75 -11.37
CA ALA A 29 -2.07 -1.97 -11.17
C ALA A 29 -3.06 -2.73 -10.27
N HIS A 30 -3.31 -4.01 -10.53
CA HIS A 30 -4.16 -4.82 -9.65
C HIS A 30 -3.55 -5.00 -8.25
N ASP A 31 -2.25 -5.26 -8.14
CA ASP A 31 -1.62 -5.42 -6.82
C ASP A 31 -1.72 -4.15 -5.96
N LEU A 32 -1.55 -2.98 -6.58
CA LEU A 32 -1.52 -1.70 -5.88
C LEU A 32 -2.88 -1.02 -5.79
N ALA A 33 -3.83 -1.27 -6.66
CA ALA A 33 -5.13 -0.58 -6.69
C ALA A 33 -6.29 -1.46 -6.19
N ASP A 34 -6.16 -2.80 -6.23
CA ASP A 34 -7.28 -3.69 -5.94
C ASP A 34 -7.57 -3.89 -4.43
N HIS A 35 -8.69 -4.54 -4.15
CA HIS A 35 -9.16 -4.87 -2.81
C HIS A 35 -8.09 -5.66 -2.07
N GLY A 36 -7.85 -5.28 -0.82
CA GLY A 36 -6.81 -5.90 0.02
C GLY A 36 -5.38 -5.43 -0.26
N ALA A 37 -5.15 -4.39 -1.08
CA ALA A 37 -3.82 -3.80 -1.26
C ALA A 37 -3.16 -3.40 0.08
N ILE A 38 -3.94 -2.84 1.02
CA ILE A 38 -3.48 -2.52 2.37
C ILE A 38 -3.01 -3.79 3.10
N ARG A 39 -3.82 -4.86 3.08
CA ARG A 39 -3.47 -6.13 3.72
C ARG A 39 -2.19 -6.73 3.14
N ARG A 40 -2.04 -6.73 1.80
CA ARG A 40 -0.80 -7.21 1.13
C ARG A 40 0.41 -6.38 1.53
N HIS A 41 0.28 -5.05 1.58
CA HIS A 41 1.34 -4.16 2.02
C HIS A 41 1.74 -4.44 3.48
N MET A 42 0.76 -4.55 4.39
CA MET A 42 1.01 -4.84 5.80
C MET A 42 1.72 -6.18 6.00
N ILE A 43 1.31 -7.23 5.29
CA ILE A 43 1.98 -8.54 5.35
C ILE A 43 3.44 -8.43 4.88
N ARG A 44 3.70 -7.70 3.78
CA ARG A 44 5.06 -7.49 3.26
C ARG A 44 5.92 -6.72 4.25
N MET A 45 5.39 -5.67 4.87
CA MET A 45 6.13 -4.81 5.79
C MET A 45 6.30 -5.39 7.20
N ALA A 46 5.51 -6.40 7.58
CA ALA A 46 5.68 -7.14 8.82
C ALA A 46 6.93 -8.06 8.80
N ILE A 47 7.38 -8.48 7.62
CA ILE A 47 8.44 -9.48 7.47
C ILE A 47 9.83 -8.92 7.85
N PRO A 48 10.32 -7.78 7.30
CA PRO A 48 11.64 -7.25 7.64
C PRO A 48 11.90 -7.00 9.14
N PRO A 49 11.02 -6.32 9.90
CA PRO A 49 11.27 -6.09 11.32
C PRO A 49 11.29 -7.40 12.12
N LEU A 50 10.50 -8.41 11.72
CA LEU A 50 10.57 -9.74 12.33
C LEU A 50 11.94 -10.38 12.15
N PHE A 51 12.52 -10.32 10.95
CA PHE A 51 13.88 -10.83 10.70
C PHE A 51 14.96 -10.07 11.47
N VAL A 52 14.82 -8.75 11.62
CA VAL A 52 15.77 -7.92 12.38
C VAL A 52 15.67 -8.20 13.89
N LEU A 53 14.47 -8.43 14.41
CA LEU A 53 14.24 -8.64 15.84
C LEU A 53 14.40 -10.10 16.29
N ALA A 54 14.23 -11.07 15.38
CA ALA A 54 14.33 -12.50 15.71
C ALA A 54 15.65 -12.92 16.40
N PRO A 55 16.84 -12.40 16.03
CA PRO A 55 18.09 -12.77 16.71
C PRO A 55 18.12 -12.40 18.19
N PHE A 56 17.41 -11.36 18.64
CA PHE A 56 17.37 -10.97 20.05
C PHE A 56 16.70 -12.03 20.93
N TRP A 57 15.85 -12.88 20.35
CA TRP A 57 15.20 -13.99 21.05
C TRP A 57 16.15 -15.17 21.31
N LEU A 58 17.32 -15.20 20.69
CA LEU A 58 18.35 -16.21 20.96
C LEU A 58 19.16 -15.88 22.23
N LEU A 59 19.05 -14.65 22.74
CA LEU A 59 19.73 -14.24 23.97
C LEU A 59 18.99 -14.79 25.19
N PRO A 60 19.73 -15.26 26.23
CA PRO A 60 19.13 -15.73 27.47
C PRO A 60 18.55 -14.53 28.23
N ALA A 61 17.25 -14.34 28.14
CA ALA A 61 16.48 -13.35 28.88
C ALA A 61 15.10 -13.90 29.25
N SER A 62 14.41 -13.23 30.17
CA SER A 62 13.03 -13.57 30.48
C SER A 62 12.10 -13.14 29.34
N LEU A 63 10.98 -13.85 29.18
CA LEU A 63 9.96 -13.52 28.16
C LEU A 63 9.50 -12.06 28.27
N TYR A 64 9.41 -11.54 29.49
CA TYR A 64 9.04 -10.15 29.76
C TYR A 64 10.04 -9.17 29.12
N VAL A 65 11.33 -9.42 29.31
CA VAL A 65 12.41 -8.61 28.74
C VAL A 65 12.42 -8.68 27.21
N HIS A 66 12.21 -9.87 26.61
CA HIS A 66 12.10 -10.02 25.16
C HIS A 66 10.93 -9.20 24.58
N ILE A 67 9.79 -9.19 25.26
CA ILE A 67 8.61 -8.43 24.83
C ILE A 67 8.89 -6.93 24.91
N GLU A 68 9.43 -6.42 26.03
CA GLU A 68 9.74 -5.00 26.20
C GLU A 68 10.71 -4.47 25.14
N MET A 69 11.73 -5.26 24.77
CA MET A 69 12.72 -4.81 23.78
C MET A 69 12.20 -4.91 22.33
N THR A 70 11.36 -5.89 21.99
CA THR A 70 11.01 -6.17 20.59
C THR A 70 9.63 -5.64 20.18
N VAL A 71 8.63 -5.75 21.05
CA VAL A 71 7.23 -5.45 20.70
C VAL A 71 7.02 -3.96 20.39
N PRO A 72 7.54 -2.99 21.18
CA PRO A 72 7.37 -1.57 20.86
C PRO A 72 7.93 -1.20 19.48
N ILE A 73 9.12 -1.70 19.14
CA ILE A 73 9.76 -1.45 17.84
C ILE A 73 8.95 -2.09 16.72
N TYR A 74 8.50 -3.33 16.91
CA TYR A 74 7.71 -4.05 15.91
C TYR A 74 6.37 -3.36 15.65
N ILE A 75 5.64 -2.98 16.70
CA ILE A 75 4.38 -2.24 16.59
C ILE A 75 4.61 -0.90 15.90
N TRP A 76 5.65 -0.16 16.29
CA TRP A 76 5.98 1.12 15.68
C TRP A 76 6.24 0.98 14.18
N ALA A 77 6.99 -0.04 13.75
CA ALA A 77 7.22 -0.32 12.34
C ALA A 77 5.92 -0.60 11.57
N LEU A 78 4.99 -1.36 12.16
CA LEU A 78 3.68 -1.62 11.54
C LEU A 78 2.81 -0.36 11.46
N LEU A 79 2.83 0.49 12.49
CA LEU A 79 2.10 1.76 12.48
C LEU A 79 2.65 2.69 11.39
N MET A 80 3.98 2.78 11.24
CA MET A 80 4.60 3.55 10.18
C MET A 80 4.28 2.98 8.79
N ALA A 81 4.30 1.65 8.62
CA ALA A 81 3.89 1.01 7.37
C ALA A 81 2.43 1.31 7.01
N LEU A 82 1.52 1.26 7.99
CA LEU A 82 0.12 1.60 7.78
C LEU A 82 -0.06 3.09 7.40
N ALA A 83 0.63 3.99 8.09
CA ALA A 83 0.56 5.42 7.84
C ALA A 83 1.11 5.79 6.45
N LEU A 84 2.24 5.20 6.05
CA LEU A 84 2.92 5.49 4.78
C LEU A 84 2.37 4.69 3.60
N ASN A 85 1.50 3.69 3.83
CA ASN A 85 0.98 2.81 2.79
C ASN A 85 0.40 3.56 1.59
N LYS A 86 -0.36 4.64 1.80
CA LYS A 86 -0.95 5.42 0.70
C LYS A 86 0.14 6.08 -0.16
N VAL A 87 1.08 6.79 0.47
CA VAL A 87 2.20 7.47 -0.19
C VAL A 87 3.06 6.46 -0.95
N TRP A 88 3.37 5.33 -0.32
CA TRP A 88 4.16 4.27 -0.92
C TRP A 88 3.48 3.69 -2.16
N ARG A 89 2.17 3.34 -2.09
CA ARG A 89 1.42 2.81 -3.25
C ARG A 89 1.39 3.80 -4.41
N ARG A 90 1.17 5.09 -4.13
CA ARG A 90 1.21 6.17 -5.15
C ARG A 90 2.58 6.26 -5.82
N HIS A 91 3.64 6.28 -5.02
CA HIS A 91 5.01 6.29 -5.53
C HIS A 91 5.30 5.07 -6.42
N ARG A 92 4.84 3.88 -6.00
CA ARG A 92 5.00 2.64 -6.79
C ARG A 92 4.24 2.66 -8.11
N LEU A 93 3.02 3.21 -8.15
CA LEU A 93 2.29 3.41 -9.41
C LEU A 93 3.06 4.38 -10.34
N ALA A 94 3.54 5.50 -9.80
CA ALA A 94 4.33 6.47 -10.55
C ALA A 94 5.63 5.85 -11.11
N GLN A 95 6.34 5.02 -10.34
CA GLN A 95 7.51 4.27 -10.82
C GLN A 95 7.22 3.38 -12.04
N HIS A 96 5.97 2.93 -12.18
CA HIS A 96 5.48 2.10 -13.27
C HIS A 96 4.75 2.89 -14.36
N ASN A 97 4.85 4.23 -14.36
CA ASN A 97 4.16 5.14 -15.27
C ASN A 97 2.62 4.93 -15.24
N LEU A 98 2.06 4.54 -14.11
CA LEU A 98 0.62 4.38 -13.89
C LEU A 98 0.07 5.62 -13.16
N ASP A 99 -1.22 5.89 -13.32
CA ASP A 99 -1.88 7.00 -12.61
C ASP A 99 -1.81 6.78 -11.08
N PRO A 100 -1.18 7.67 -10.30
CA PRO A 100 -1.13 7.55 -8.85
C PRO A 100 -2.52 7.54 -8.19
N ASN A 101 -3.54 8.10 -8.84
CA ASN A 101 -4.90 8.16 -8.31
C ASN A 101 -5.65 6.83 -8.37
N LEU A 102 -5.10 5.81 -9.07
CA LEU A 102 -5.61 4.44 -9.04
C LEU A 102 -5.74 3.88 -7.61
N VAL A 103 -4.94 4.37 -6.67
CA VAL A 103 -5.03 4.01 -5.24
C VAL A 103 -6.41 4.27 -4.64
N ASP A 104 -7.07 5.34 -5.10
CA ASP A 104 -8.33 5.82 -4.56
C ASP A 104 -9.55 5.30 -5.37
N GLU A 105 -9.35 4.63 -6.51
CA GLU A 105 -10.44 4.16 -7.39
C GLU A 105 -11.48 3.29 -6.68
N ILE A 106 -11.05 2.36 -5.83
CA ILE A 106 -12.01 1.53 -5.06
C ILE A 106 -12.83 2.39 -4.12
N LYS A 107 -12.19 3.35 -3.45
CA LYS A 107 -12.88 4.26 -2.54
C LYS A 107 -13.91 5.08 -3.33
N TYR A 108 -13.54 5.59 -4.50
CA TYR A 108 -14.47 6.28 -5.39
C TYR A 108 -15.63 5.39 -5.82
N LYS A 109 -15.38 4.15 -6.27
CA LYS A 109 -16.45 3.22 -6.65
C LYS A 109 -17.39 2.92 -5.48
N LYS A 110 -16.85 2.74 -4.28
CA LYS A 110 -17.64 2.52 -3.06
C LYS A 110 -18.47 3.76 -2.69
N GLU A 111 -17.90 4.96 -2.79
CA GLU A 111 -18.54 6.23 -2.44
C GLU A 111 -19.36 6.83 -3.60
N ALA A 112 -19.41 6.18 -4.76
CA ALA A 112 -20.11 6.66 -5.94
C ALA A 112 -21.59 6.94 -5.65
N HIS A 113 -22.27 6.06 -4.91
CA HIS A 113 -23.65 6.25 -4.49
C HIS A 113 -23.85 7.53 -3.64
N ILE A 114 -22.91 7.85 -2.75
CA ILE A 114 -22.94 9.08 -1.94
C ILE A 114 -22.76 10.30 -2.84
N HIS A 115 -21.89 10.19 -3.85
CA HIS A 115 -21.65 11.27 -4.80
C HIS A 115 -22.88 11.53 -5.68
N GLU A 116 -23.54 10.47 -6.16
CA GLU A 116 -24.78 10.52 -6.92
C GLU A 116 -25.92 11.14 -6.09
N ASP A 117 -26.08 10.72 -4.84
CA ASP A 117 -27.08 11.27 -3.93
C ASP A 117 -26.82 12.76 -3.62
N TYR A 118 -25.56 13.15 -3.47
CA TYR A 118 -25.18 14.56 -3.31
C TYR A 118 -25.55 15.38 -4.55
N ILE A 119 -25.21 14.89 -5.75
CA ILE A 119 -25.54 15.56 -7.02
C ILE A 119 -27.05 15.71 -7.19
N ARG A 120 -27.83 14.68 -6.82
CA ARG A 120 -29.30 14.75 -6.87
C ARG A 120 -29.87 15.83 -5.94
N ARG A 121 -29.28 16.04 -4.75
CA ARG A 121 -29.79 16.98 -3.75
C ARG A 121 -29.30 18.42 -3.95
N PHE A 122 -28.04 18.59 -4.36
CA PHE A 122 -27.36 19.89 -4.37
C PHE A 122 -26.85 20.32 -5.75
N GLY A 123 -27.00 19.48 -6.78
CA GLY A 123 -26.50 19.74 -8.12
C GLY A 123 -25.05 19.29 -8.36
N PRO A 124 -24.59 19.31 -9.61
CA PRO A 124 -23.24 18.87 -9.98
C PRO A 124 -22.17 19.82 -9.43
N ARG A 125 -21.05 19.25 -9.00
CA ARG A 125 -19.90 20.05 -8.53
C ARG A 125 -19.27 20.82 -9.70
N PRO A 126 -18.90 22.11 -9.54
CA PRO A 126 -18.28 22.89 -10.60
C PRO A 126 -16.96 22.28 -11.07
N GLN A 127 -16.63 22.46 -12.36
CA GLN A 127 -15.47 21.82 -12.99
C GLN A 127 -14.14 22.21 -12.35
N GLU A 128 -14.05 23.44 -11.83
CA GLU A 128 -12.89 23.90 -11.07
C GLU A 128 -12.61 22.98 -9.89
N ALA A 129 -13.60 22.46 -9.16
CA ALA A 129 -13.34 21.63 -7.99
C ALA A 129 -12.80 20.21 -8.31
N LYS A 130 -12.52 19.88 -9.57
CA LYS A 130 -11.84 18.62 -9.94
C LYS A 130 -10.44 18.52 -9.34
N TYR A 131 -9.70 19.63 -9.18
CA TYR A 131 -8.38 19.58 -8.52
C TYR A 131 -8.47 19.19 -7.04
N GLN A 132 -9.63 19.43 -6.40
CA GLN A 132 -9.89 19.07 -5.01
C GLN A 132 -10.35 17.62 -4.84
N GLN A 133 -10.63 16.89 -5.93
CA GLN A 133 -11.02 15.49 -5.83
C GLN A 133 -9.88 14.64 -5.24
N ASN A 134 -8.64 15.08 -5.38
CA ASN A 134 -7.50 14.40 -4.79
C ASN A 134 -7.54 14.51 -3.26
N SER A 135 -7.92 13.42 -2.60
CA SER A 135 -8.11 13.36 -1.13
C SER A 135 -6.82 13.49 -0.31
N SER A 136 -5.65 13.67 -0.96
CA SER A 136 -4.37 13.93 -0.32
C SER A 136 -3.57 14.91 -1.19
N PRO A 137 -3.10 16.04 -0.64
CA PRO A 137 -2.23 16.99 -1.35
C PRO A 137 -0.80 16.46 -1.58
N PHE A 138 -0.51 15.25 -1.08
CA PHE A 138 0.75 14.52 -1.24
C PHE A 138 0.52 13.18 -1.96
#